data_AF-A0A183HJH5-F1
#
_entry.id   AF-A0A183HJH5-F1
#
_cell.length_a   1.000
_cell.length_b   1.000
_cell.length_c   1.000
_cell.angle_alpha   90.00
_cell.angle_beta   90.00
_cell.angle_gamma   90.00
#
_symmetry.space_group_name_H-M   'P 1'
#
loop_
_entity.id
_entity.type
_entity.pdbx_description
1 polymer ?
#
loop_
_entity_poly.entity_id
_entity_poly.type
_entity_poly.pdbx_seq_one_letter_code
_entity_poly.pdbx_strand_id
1 'polypeptide(L)'
;MLKIVNRDKSKCTLFGFQEGIYRFRLNVTDDGGLWGSDDAYIILIRSKNEAPIAKAKDLSITFPANVAFLNGSESSDDAGIVRWLWTAHDDVPACIPGCHTFQIFLGSSRVEPVAILTGLIPGTFLFDLTVWDHSDAMNVTTVALTVSVGILHLQSVEIYLKKQFGEFTYRAKNKLEEQLSATLSSQIEETNNVIIIFSSISEDSSTGRIRIVFRAEYVNIAFVQSDNLSLIVNDNLYGY
;
A
#
# COMPACT_ATOMS: atom_id res chain seq x y z
N MET A 1 -10.39 41.63 1.20
CA MET A 1 -10.30 43.03 1.64
C MET A 1 -9.98 43.03 3.12
N LEU A 2 -9.01 43.83 3.56
CA LEU A 2 -8.63 43.97 4.97
C LEU A 2 -9.83 44.40 5.82
N LYS A 3 -10.09 43.70 6.93
CA LYS A 3 -11.21 43.98 7.83
C LYS A 3 -10.71 44.16 9.26
N ILE A 4 -11.24 45.17 9.96
CA ILE A 4 -10.97 45.45 11.38
C ILE A 4 -12.25 45.21 12.17
N VAL A 5 -12.17 44.40 13.23
CA VAL A 5 -13.25 44.12 14.17
C VAL A 5 -12.89 44.70 15.54
N ASN A 6 -13.87 45.22 16.29
CA ASN A 6 -13.68 45.84 17.61
C ASN A 6 -12.70 47.03 17.60
N ARG A 7 -12.77 47.88 16.55
CA ARG A 7 -11.85 49.02 16.38
C ARG A 7 -11.97 50.11 17.45
N ASP A 8 -13.07 50.10 18.19
CA ASP A 8 -13.43 51.05 19.27
C ASP A 8 -13.12 50.49 20.67
N LYS A 9 -12.56 49.28 20.76
CA LYS A 9 -12.18 48.64 22.02
C LYS A 9 -10.67 48.72 22.23
N SER A 10 -10.23 48.43 23.46
CA SER A 10 -8.80 48.34 23.80
C SER A 10 -8.04 47.26 23.04
N LYS A 11 -8.77 46.33 22.39
CA LYS A 11 -8.22 45.30 21.51
C LYS A 11 -9.09 45.16 20.27
N CYS A 12 -8.48 45.31 19.10
CA CYS A 12 -9.10 45.01 17.82
C CYS A 12 -8.57 43.70 17.23
N THR A 13 -9.24 43.17 16.21
CA THR A 13 -8.77 42.00 15.46
C THR A 13 -8.80 42.31 13.97
N LEU A 14 -7.73 41.93 13.28
CA LEU A 14 -7.48 42.23 11.87
C LEU A 14 -7.56 40.93 11.07
N PHE A 15 -8.25 40.97 9.93
CA PHE A 15 -8.42 39.82 9.03
C PHE A 15 -8.18 40.20 7.57
N GLY A 16 -7.85 39.20 6.75
CA GLY A 16 -7.81 39.35 5.29
C GLY A 16 -6.63 40.19 4.80
N PHE A 17 -5.48 40.09 5.47
CA PHE A 17 -4.24 40.65 4.97
C PHE A 17 -3.84 39.98 3.66
N GLN A 18 -3.29 40.78 2.75
CA GLN A 18 -2.50 40.32 1.62
C GLN A 18 -1.06 40.77 1.82
N GLU A 19 -0.13 40.24 1.02
CA GLU A 19 1.26 40.68 1.03
C GLU A 19 1.36 42.21 0.92
N GLY A 20 2.20 42.82 1.76
CA GLY A 20 2.37 44.27 1.81
C GLY A 20 2.71 44.82 3.20
N ILE A 21 2.89 46.14 3.24
CA ILE A 21 3.18 46.89 4.45
C ILE A 21 1.92 47.66 4.85
N TYR A 22 1.45 47.43 6.07
CA TYR A 22 0.27 48.08 6.63
C TYR A 22 0.69 48.98 7.78
N ARG A 23 0.17 50.21 7.77
CA ARG A 23 0.29 51.17 8.88
C ARG A 23 -1.09 51.37 9.48
N PHE A 24 -1.23 51.08 10.76
CA PHE A 24 -2.44 51.31 11.53
C PHE A 24 -2.19 52.43 12.52
N ARG A 25 -3.12 53.38 12.58
CA ARG A 25 -3.09 54.45 13.58
C ARG A 25 -4.08 54.17 14.68
N LEU A 26 -3.60 54.15 15.91
CA LEU A 26 -4.42 54.17 17.12
C LEU A 26 -4.65 55.63 17.51
N ASN A 27 -5.91 56.01 17.71
CA ASN A 27 -6.29 57.28 18.34
C ASN A 27 -7.03 56.97 19.64
N VAL A 28 -6.65 57.63 20.73
CA VAL A 28 -7.31 57.54 22.02
C VAL A 28 -7.72 58.94 22.48
N THR A 29 -8.84 59.03 23.19
CA THR A 29 -9.37 60.29 23.74
C THR A 29 -9.78 60.06 25.18
N ASP A 30 -9.40 60.98 26.07
CA ASP A 30 -9.83 60.95 27.47
C ASP A 30 -11.23 61.59 27.64
N ASP A 31 -11.75 61.58 28.86
CA ASP A 31 -13.04 62.19 29.21
C ASP A 31 -13.01 63.72 29.20
N GLY A 32 -11.82 64.33 29.26
CA GLY A 32 -11.57 65.75 29.08
C GLY A 32 -11.49 66.21 27.61
N GLY A 33 -11.55 65.29 26.66
CA GLY A 33 -11.46 65.57 25.23
C GLY A 33 -10.03 65.75 24.69
N LEU A 34 -9.00 65.51 25.50
CA LEU A 34 -7.62 65.45 25.04
C LEU A 34 -7.39 64.12 24.34
N TRP A 35 -6.53 64.12 23.32
CA TRP A 35 -6.28 62.93 22.52
C TRP A 35 -4.79 62.69 22.29
N GLY A 36 -4.46 61.42 22.06
CA GLY A 36 -3.13 60.96 21.66
C GLY A 36 -3.24 59.97 20.51
N SER A 37 -2.13 59.80 19.78
CA SER A 37 -2.07 58.82 18.70
C SER A 37 -0.73 58.10 18.64
N ASP A 38 -0.76 56.86 18.19
CA ASP A 38 0.43 56.07 17.89
C ASP A 38 0.23 55.27 16.60
N ASP A 39 1.32 54.89 15.94
CA ASP A 39 1.31 54.13 14.70
C ASP A 39 1.94 52.74 14.89
N ALA A 40 1.21 51.70 14.48
CA ALA A 40 1.68 50.32 14.45
C ALA A 40 1.89 49.86 13.01
N TYR A 41 2.94 49.08 12.78
CA TYR A 41 3.28 48.54 11.46
C TYR A 41 3.12 47.03 11.45
N ILE A 42 2.49 46.51 10.40
CA ILE A 42 2.46 45.08 10.09
C ILE A 42 3.08 44.91 8.71
N ILE A 43 4.18 44.17 8.64
CA ILE A 43 4.87 43.84 7.40
C ILE A 43 4.58 42.38 7.10
N LEU A 44 3.85 42.11 6.02
CA LEU A 44 3.57 40.76 5.55
C LEU A 44 4.34 40.52 4.27
N ILE A 45 5.37 39.68 4.33
CA ILE A 45 6.18 39.26 3.19
C ILE A 45 5.77 37.84 2.85
N ARG A 46 5.55 37.53 1.57
CA ARG A 46 5.39 36.14 1.15
C ARG A 46 6.77 35.50 1.17
N SER A 47 6.95 34.43 1.95
CA SER A 47 8.13 33.59 1.83
C SER A 47 8.29 33.16 0.37
N LYS A 48 9.52 33.18 -0.16
CA LYS A 48 9.77 32.61 -1.48
C LYS A 48 9.40 31.13 -1.40
N ASN A 49 8.37 30.73 -2.15
CA ASN A 49 7.89 29.35 -2.23
C ASN A 49 9.05 28.44 -2.66
N GLU A 50 9.29 27.36 -1.91
CA GLU A 50 10.23 26.33 -2.30
C GLU A 50 9.51 25.26 -3.12
N ALA A 51 10.25 24.41 -3.82
CA ALA A 51 9.62 23.27 -4.48
C ALA A 51 9.29 22.20 -3.43
N PRO A 52 8.24 21.39 -3.65
CA PRO A 52 7.90 20.31 -2.73
C PRO A 52 9.02 19.29 -2.63
N ILE A 53 9.00 18.47 -1.59
CA ILE A 53 9.94 17.36 -1.39
C ILE A 53 9.14 16.06 -1.45
N ALA A 54 9.33 15.30 -2.53
CA ALA A 54 8.74 13.98 -2.69
C ALA A 54 9.45 12.99 -1.76
N LYS A 55 8.68 12.25 -0.95
CA LYS A 55 9.22 11.20 -0.09
C LYS A 55 8.36 9.95 -0.16
N ALA A 56 8.99 8.86 -0.51
CA ALA A 56 8.44 7.51 -0.46
C ALA A 56 9.58 6.53 -0.15
N LYS A 57 9.22 5.35 0.36
CA LYS A 57 10.18 4.30 0.74
C LYS A 57 10.00 3.09 -0.17
N ASP A 58 11.10 2.37 -0.39
CA ASP A 58 11.07 1.07 -1.03
C ASP A 58 10.17 0.10 -0.26
N LEU A 59 9.54 -0.81 -0.99
CA LEU A 59 8.64 -1.80 -0.43
C LEU A 59 9.05 -3.21 -0.88
N SER A 60 9.11 -4.13 0.07
CA SER A 60 9.27 -5.55 -0.20
C SER A 60 8.04 -6.32 0.26
N ILE A 61 7.47 -7.12 -0.63
CA ILE A 61 6.38 -8.04 -0.32
C ILE A 61 6.75 -9.46 -0.73
N THR A 62 5.99 -10.42 -0.21
CA THR A 62 6.19 -11.84 -0.48
C THR A 62 4.91 -12.44 -1.06
N PHE A 63 5.01 -13.01 -2.25
CA PHE A 63 3.93 -13.78 -2.88
C PHE A 63 3.49 -14.92 -1.95
N PRO A 64 2.18 -15.20 -1.75
CA PRO A 64 1.05 -14.87 -2.61
C PRO A 64 0.40 -13.50 -2.39
N ALA A 65 0.97 -12.62 -1.56
CA ALA A 65 0.51 -11.24 -1.51
C ALA A 65 0.61 -10.61 -2.91
N ASN A 66 -0.52 -10.22 -3.48
CA ASN A 66 -0.64 -9.69 -4.83
C ASN A 66 -1.13 -8.23 -4.85
N VAL A 67 -1.18 -7.59 -3.67
CA VAL A 67 -1.51 -6.19 -3.48
C VAL A 67 -0.36 -5.50 -2.74
N ALA A 68 0.00 -4.29 -3.18
CA ALA A 68 1.01 -3.45 -2.53
C ALA A 68 0.51 -2.03 -2.36
N PHE A 69 1.07 -1.32 -1.37
CA PHE A 69 0.75 0.06 -1.06
C PHE A 69 2.02 0.90 -1.11
N LEU A 70 2.20 1.69 -2.17
CA LEU A 70 3.29 2.67 -2.21
C LEU A 70 2.83 3.95 -1.51
N ASN A 71 3.56 4.34 -0.47
CA ASN A 71 3.16 5.44 0.41
C ASN A 71 4.05 6.67 0.20
N GLY A 72 3.44 7.75 -0.31
CA GLY A 72 4.04 9.06 -0.53
C GLY A 72 3.61 10.13 0.48
N SER A 73 2.85 9.75 1.51
CA SER A 73 2.26 10.70 2.48
C SER A 73 3.27 11.44 3.37
N GLU A 74 4.53 10.97 3.41
CA GLU A 74 5.63 11.68 4.08
C GLU A 74 6.18 12.86 3.25
N SER A 75 5.70 13.06 2.01
CA SER A 75 6.07 14.20 1.18
C SER A 75 5.62 15.52 1.82
N SER A 76 6.41 16.58 1.65
CA SER A 76 6.22 17.85 2.36
C SER A 76 6.54 19.05 1.50
N ASP A 77 5.88 20.18 1.77
CA ASP A 77 6.06 21.46 1.08
C ASP A 77 5.77 22.62 2.06
N ASP A 78 6.32 23.82 1.83
CA ASP A 78 6.09 24.98 2.69
C ASP A 78 4.71 25.62 2.48
N ALA A 79 4.15 25.50 1.28
CA ALA A 79 2.83 26.01 0.91
C ALA A 79 1.76 24.92 0.72
N GLY A 80 2.17 23.66 0.74
CA GLY A 80 1.32 22.48 0.69
C GLY A 80 1.29 21.81 -0.67
N ILE A 81 1.25 20.48 -0.67
CA ILE A 81 1.15 19.66 -1.88
C ILE A 81 -0.31 19.61 -2.34
N VAL A 82 -0.53 19.84 -3.63
CA VAL A 82 -1.87 19.87 -4.24
C VAL A 82 -2.12 18.74 -5.24
N ARG A 83 -1.07 18.04 -5.68
CA ARG A 83 -1.16 16.94 -6.65
C ARG A 83 -0.12 15.87 -6.38
N TRP A 84 -0.52 14.62 -6.55
CA TRP A 84 0.33 13.44 -6.55
C TRP A 84 0.17 12.71 -7.88
N LEU A 85 1.24 12.10 -8.36
CA LEU A 85 1.20 11.19 -9.51
C LEU A 85 2.24 10.10 -9.34
N TRP A 86 1.77 8.86 -9.31
CA TRP A 86 2.60 7.68 -9.40
C TRP A 86 2.75 7.26 -10.86
N THR A 87 3.95 6.95 -11.31
CA THR A 87 4.21 6.47 -12.67
C THR A 87 5.09 5.23 -12.59
N ALA A 88 4.63 4.14 -13.19
CA ALA A 88 5.45 2.94 -13.34
C ALA A 88 6.46 3.16 -14.47
N HIS A 89 7.68 2.65 -14.30
CA HIS A 89 8.70 2.65 -15.37
C HIS A 89 8.29 1.71 -16.52
N ASP A 90 8.89 1.90 -17.70
CA ASP A 90 8.53 1.17 -18.93
C ASP A 90 8.73 -0.35 -18.85
N ASP A 91 9.62 -0.80 -17.95
CA ASP A 91 9.94 -2.20 -17.71
C ASP A 91 8.97 -2.88 -16.73
N VAL A 92 8.09 -2.11 -16.07
CA VAL A 92 7.05 -2.65 -15.20
C VAL A 92 5.95 -3.28 -16.07
N PRO A 93 5.75 -4.61 -16.01
CA PRO A 93 4.72 -5.25 -16.80
C PRO A 93 3.35 -4.68 -16.42
N ALA A 94 2.57 -4.28 -17.42
CA ALA A 94 1.16 -4.00 -17.20
C ALA A 94 0.47 -5.32 -16.84
N CYS A 95 0.36 -5.63 -15.56
CA CYS A 95 -0.48 -6.72 -15.11
C CYS A 95 -1.93 -6.44 -15.58
N ILE A 96 -2.65 -7.37 -16.19
CA ILE A 96 -3.01 -8.75 -15.83
C ILE A 96 -2.96 -9.61 -17.10
N PRO A 97 -2.40 -10.84 -17.10
CA PRO A 97 -2.59 -11.77 -18.23
C PRO A 97 -4.10 -12.01 -18.43
N GLY A 98 -4.66 -11.77 -19.61
CA GLY A 98 -6.08 -12.07 -19.89
C GLY A 98 -7.12 -11.02 -19.50
N CYS A 99 -6.72 -9.87 -18.94
CA CYS A 99 -7.64 -8.73 -18.77
C CYS A 99 -7.49 -7.75 -19.94
N HIS A 100 -8.60 -7.35 -20.57
CA HIS A 100 -8.61 -6.32 -21.61
C HIS A 100 -8.41 -4.90 -21.07
N THR A 101 -8.27 -4.74 -19.74
CA THR A 101 -8.00 -3.46 -19.08
C THR A 101 -6.59 -3.48 -18.50
N PHE A 102 -5.70 -2.70 -19.13
CA PHE A 102 -4.35 -2.43 -18.65
C PHE A 102 -4.40 -1.54 -17.40
N GLN A 103 -4.30 -2.10 -16.18
CA GLN A 103 -4.19 -1.25 -15.00
C GLN A 103 -3.52 -1.92 -13.79
N ILE A 104 -2.27 -1.55 -13.51
CA ILE A 104 -1.55 -1.91 -12.29
C ILE A 104 -2.06 -1.15 -11.05
N PHE A 105 -2.55 0.07 -11.24
CA PHE A 105 -3.13 0.90 -10.18
C PHE A 105 -4.61 0.61 -9.98
N LEU A 106 -5.04 0.43 -8.74
CA LEU A 106 -6.45 0.21 -8.43
C LEU A 106 -7.24 1.52 -8.49
N GLY A 107 -8.16 1.62 -9.46
CA GLY A 107 -8.98 2.82 -9.64
C GLY A 107 -8.14 4.07 -9.88
N SER A 108 -8.41 5.13 -9.11
CA SER A 108 -7.70 6.42 -9.19
C SER A 108 -6.53 6.54 -8.22
N SER A 109 -6.10 5.46 -7.54
CA SER A 109 -5.04 5.54 -6.51
C SER A 109 -3.71 6.08 -7.06
N ARG A 110 -3.52 6.06 -8.39
CA ARG A 110 -2.36 6.63 -9.08
C ARG A 110 -2.16 8.12 -8.78
N VAL A 111 -3.23 8.86 -8.51
CA VAL A 111 -3.17 10.32 -8.25
C VAL A 111 -3.39 10.69 -6.79
N GLU A 112 -3.24 9.71 -5.90
CA GLU A 112 -3.43 9.86 -4.45
C GLU A 112 -2.08 9.77 -3.70
N PRO A 113 -2.00 10.23 -2.44
CA PRO A 113 -0.79 10.09 -1.63
C PRO A 113 -0.35 8.63 -1.40
N VAL A 114 -1.29 7.69 -1.48
CA VAL A 114 -1.02 6.25 -1.37
C VAL A 114 -1.54 5.54 -2.62
N ALA A 115 -0.63 4.98 -3.41
CA ALA A 115 -0.99 4.15 -4.56
C ALA A 115 -1.23 2.71 -4.15
N ILE A 116 -2.31 2.12 -4.65
CA ILE A 116 -2.68 0.72 -4.46
C ILE A 116 -2.37 -0.01 -5.75
N LEU A 117 -1.47 -0.99 -5.66
CA LEU A 117 -1.05 -1.82 -6.78
C LEU A 117 -1.67 -3.21 -6.66
N THR A 118 -2.13 -3.77 -7.76
CA THR A 118 -2.70 -5.14 -7.79
C THR A 118 -2.08 -5.95 -8.93
N GLY A 119 -2.32 -7.27 -8.97
CA GLY A 119 -1.86 -8.11 -10.08
C GLY A 119 -0.33 -8.33 -10.11
N LEU A 120 0.34 -8.17 -8.97
CA LEU A 120 1.79 -8.22 -8.88
C LEU A 120 2.34 -9.64 -9.13
N ILE A 121 3.44 -9.71 -9.87
CA ILE A 121 4.21 -10.93 -10.09
C ILE A 121 5.59 -10.80 -9.42
N PRO A 122 6.29 -11.92 -9.16
CA PRO A 122 7.65 -11.86 -8.64
C PRO A 122 8.60 -11.05 -9.53
N GLY A 123 9.41 -10.19 -8.91
CA GLY A 123 10.31 -9.27 -9.62
C GLY A 123 10.63 -8.03 -8.80
N THR A 124 11.42 -7.13 -9.38
CA THR A 124 11.68 -5.79 -8.83
C THR A 124 11.22 -4.76 -9.85
N PHE A 125 10.42 -3.78 -9.40
CA PHE A 125 9.78 -2.78 -10.25
C PHE A 125 10.03 -1.38 -9.70
N LEU A 126 10.28 -0.41 -10.58
CA LEU A 126 10.51 0.97 -10.19
C LEU A 126 9.28 1.84 -10.47
N PHE A 127 9.00 2.73 -9.52
CA PHE A 127 7.90 3.69 -9.60
C PHE A 127 8.38 5.08 -9.22
N ASP A 128 8.00 6.07 -10.02
CA ASP A 128 8.21 7.48 -9.71
C ASP A 128 6.99 8.07 -9.02
N LEU A 129 7.19 8.70 -7.88
CA LEU A 129 6.24 9.62 -7.26
C LEU A 129 6.63 11.04 -7.64
N THR A 130 5.74 11.73 -8.34
CA THR A 130 5.84 13.18 -8.59
C THR A 130 4.81 13.91 -7.73
N VAL A 131 5.24 14.99 -7.08
CA VAL A 131 4.38 15.87 -6.28
C VAL A 131 4.47 17.31 -6.79
N TRP A 132 3.36 18.04 -6.73
CA TRP A 132 3.28 19.46 -7.11
C TRP A 132 2.68 20.31 -6.01
N ASP A 133 3.13 21.56 -5.93
CA ASP A 133 2.57 22.60 -5.09
C ASP A 133 1.58 23.50 -5.87
N HIS A 134 1.08 24.56 -5.22
CA HIS A 134 0.15 25.51 -5.83
C HIS A 134 0.77 26.39 -6.93
N SER A 135 2.10 26.41 -7.03
CA SER A 135 2.89 27.22 -7.98
C SER A 135 3.26 26.40 -9.22
N ASP A 136 2.75 25.18 -9.34
CA ASP A 136 3.16 24.16 -10.30
C ASP A 136 4.65 23.76 -10.19
N ALA A 137 5.33 24.11 -9.09
CA ALA A 137 6.66 23.59 -8.81
C ALA A 137 6.54 22.13 -8.39
N MET A 138 7.55 21.32 -8.75
CA MET A 138 7.47 19.87 -8.61
C MET A 138 8.76 19.23 -8.13
N ASN A 139 8.62 18.03 -7.57
CA ASN A 139 9.72 17.17 -7.22
C ASN A 139 9.35 15.70 -7.45
N VAL A 140 10.37 14.88 -7.72
CA VAL A 140 10.23 13.47 -8.06
C VAL A 140 11.10 12.63 -7.14
N THR A 141 10.58 11.48 -6.72
CA THR A 141 11.34 10.42 -6.06
C THR A 141 11.02 9.08 -6.69
N THR A 142 12.01 8.19 -6.79
CA THR A 142 11.84 6.84 -7.33
C THR A 142 11.92 5.83 -6.19
N VAL A 143 11.01 4.87 -6.17
CA VAL A 143 11.00 3.76 -5.20
C VAL A 143 10.98 2.41 -5.89
N ALA A 144 11.60 1.43 -5.25
CA ALA A 144 11.58 0.04 -5.67
C ALA A 144 10.48 -0.75 -4.95
N LEU A 145 9.73 -1.54 -5.72
CA LEU A 145 8.86 -2.60 -5.23
C LEU A 145 9.50 -3.95 -5.54
N THR A 146 9.91 -4.68 -4.52
CA THR A 146 10.43 -6.05 -4.65
C THR A 146 9.37 -7.06 -4.23
N VAL A 147 8.97 -7.91 -5.18
CA VAL A 147 8.03 -9.02 -4.97
C VAL A 147 8.84 -10.31 -4.96
N SER A 148 9.06 -10.84 -3.76
CA SER A 148 9.76 -12.12 -3.56
C SER A 148 8.80 -13.28 -3.66
N VAL A 149 9.26 -14.41 -4.20
CA VAL A 149 8.50 -15.67 -4.15
C VAL A 149 8.50 -16.16 -2.71
N GLY A 150 7.31 -16.37 -2.12
CA GLY A 150 7.23 -16.95 -0.78
C GLY A 150 7.77 -18.36 -0.72
N ILE A 151 8.25 -18.74 0.47
CA ILE A 151 8.84 -20.05 0.78
C ILE A 151 7.87 -21.19 0.39
N LEU A 152 6.56 -20.92 0.42
CA LEU A 152 5.51 -21.82 -0.04
C LEU A 152 5.71 -22.30 -1.49
N HIS A 153 6.42 -21.59 -2.37
CA HIS A 153 6.62 -21.99 -3.78
C HIS A 153 7.97 -22.65 -4.06
N LEU A 154 9.02 -22.44 -3.25
CA LEU A 154 10.36 -22.99 -3.53
C LEU A 154 10.45 -24.53 -3.42
N GLN A 155 9.48 -25.16 -2.76
CA GLN A 155 9.35 -26.62 -2.61
C GLN A 155 7.99 -27.15 -3.07
N SER A 156 7.26 -26.36 -3.88
CA SER A 156 5.96 -26.77 -4.37
C SER A 156 6.00 -27.19 -5.84
N VAL A 157 5.10 -28.11 -6.17
CA VAL A 157 4.75 -28.51 -7.54
C VAL A 157 3.58 -27.66 -8.01
N GLU A 158 3.65 -27.21 -9.26
CA GLU A 158 2.59 -26.50 -9.95
C GLU A 158 1.92 -27.41 -10.99
N ILE A 159 0.59 -27.48 -10.96
CA ILE A 159 -0.22 -28.22 -11.93
C ILE A 159 -1.35 -27.35 -12.49
N TYR A 160 -1.74 -27.64 -13.73
CA TYR A 160 -2.88 -27.00 -14.42
C TYR A 160 -3.97 -28.03 -14.71
N LEU A 161 -5.17 -27.80 -14.19
CA LEU A 161 -6.33 -28.65 -14.48
C LEU A 161 -7.13 -28.04 -15.64
N LYS A 162 -7.54 -28.87 -16.60
CA LYS A 162 -8.37 -28.49 -17.76
C LYS A 162 -9.83 -28.16 -17.42
N LYS A 163 -10.14 -27.86 -16.15
CA LYS A 163 -11.48 -27.60 -15.66
C LYS A 163 -11.64 -26.10 -15.38
N GLN A 164 -12.85 -25.56 -15.60
CA GLN A 164 -13.12 -24.17 -15.30
C GLN A 164 -13.12 -23.94 -13.78
N PHE A 165 -12.59 -22.80 -13.35
CA PHE A 165 -12.41 -22.48 -11.93
C PHE A 165 -13.74 -22.49 -11.16
N GLY A 166 -14.81 -21.97 -11.75
CA GLY A 166 -16.16 -21.97 -11.17
C GLY A 166 -16.75 -23.37 -10.89
N GLU A 167 -16.20 -24.43 -11.50
CA GLU A 167 -16.66 -25.81 -11.30
C GLU A 167 -15.79 -26.61 -10.30
N PHE A 168 -14.78 -25.97 -9.71
CA PHE A 168 -13.86 -26.61 -8.76
C PHE A 168 -14.40 -26.52 -7.33
N THR A 169 -15.26 -27.48 -6.99
CA THR A 169 -15.87 -27.56 -5.66
C THR A 169 -14.88 -28.03 -4.58
N TYR A 170 -15.17 -27.74 -3.32
CA TYR A 170 -14.44 -28.32 -2.16
C TYR A 170 -14.36 -29.84 -2.21
N ARG A 171 -15.41 -30.52 -2.69
CA ARG A 171 -15.40 -31.97 -2.88
C ARG A 171 -14.35 -32.42 -3.91
N ALA A 172 -14.22 -31.69 -5.01
CA ALA A 172 -13.21 -31.96 -6.02
C ALA A 172 -11.80 -31.69 -5.49
N LYS A 173 -11.63 -30.61 -4.72
CA LYS A 173 -10.38 -30.29 -4.01
C LYS A 173 -9.96 -31.42 -3.08
N ASN A 174 -10.82 -31.85 -2.17
CA ASN A 174 -10.50 -32.90 -1.19
C ASN A 174 -10.17 -34.24 -1.87
N LYS A 175 -10.93 -34.61 -2.91
CA LYS A 175 -10.65 -35.83 -3.68
C LYS A 175 -9.28 -35.76 -4.37
N LEU A 176 -8.90 -34.60 -4.91
CA LEU A 176 -7.58 -34.39 -5.50
C LEU A 176 -6.48 -34.52 -4.43
N GLU A 177 -6.69 -33.93 -3.27
CA GLU A 177 -5.79 -34.03 -2.11
C GLU A 177 -5.53 -35.50 -1.72
N GLU A 178 -6.60 -36.27 -1.55
CA GLU A 178 -6.56 -37.70 -1.22
C GLU A 178 -5.84 -38.52 -2.30
N GLN A 179 -6.14 -38.25 -3.58
CA GLN A 179 -5.51 -38.95 -4.71
C GLN A 179 -4.01 -38.65 -4.81
N LEU A 180 -3.61 -37.40 -4.63
CA LEU A 180 -2.20 -37.00 -4.63
C LEU A 180 -1.46 -37.62 -3.44
N SER A 181 -2.03 -37.54 -2.24
CA SER A 181 -1.46 -38.15 -1.02
C SER A 181 -1.25 -39.66 -1.20
N ALA A 182 -2.27 -40.39 -1.66
CA ALA A 182 -2.18 -41.84 -1.86
C ALA A 182 -1.18 -42.23 -2.96
N THR A 183 -1.16 -41.47 -4.07
CA THR A 183 -0.24 -41.73 -5.18
C THR A 183 1.20 -41.53 -4.75
N LEU A 184 1.53 -40.40 -4.13
CA LEU A 184 2.90 -40.12 -3.69
C LEU A 184 3.35 -41.09 -2.59
N SER A 185 2.46 -41.45 -1.66
CA SER A 185 2.77 -42.45 -0.62
C SER A 185 3.11 -43.81 -1.22
N SER A 186 2.51 -44.19 -2.35
CA SER A 186 2.80 -45.47 -3.02
C SER A 186 4.09 -45.49 -3.85
N GLN A 187 4.65 -44.33 -4.18
CA GLN A 187 5.80 -44.20 -5.10
C GLN A 187 7.12 -43.97 -4.35
N ILE A 188 7.10 -43.71 -3.05
CA ILE A 188 8.28 -43.38 -2.25
C ILE A 188 8.43 -44.44 -1.15
N GLU A 189 9.45 -45.29 -1.28
CA GLU A 189 9.64 -46.51 -0.45
C GLU A 189 9.78 -46.23 1.06
N GLU A 190 10.20 -45.04 1.46
CA GLU A 190 10.55 -44.69 2.85
C GLU A 190 9.46 -43.91 3.61
N THR A 191 8.25 -43.75 3.05
CA THR A 191 7.23 -42.84 3.64
C THR A 191 5.89 -43.52 3.85
N ASN A 192 5.44 -43.61 5.10
CA ASN A 192 4.13 -44.18 5.45
C ASN A 192 2.98 -43.18 5.36
N ASN A 193 3.27 -41.88 5.29
CA ASN A 193 2.25 -40.84 5.24
C ASN A 193 2.75 -39.58 4.53
N VAL A 194 2.17 -39.29 3.36
CA VAL A 194 2.42 -38.07 2.60
C VAL A 194 1.27 -37.10 2.82
N ILE A 195 1.57 -35.92 3.37
CA ILE A 195 0.60 -34.85 3.56
C ILE A 195 0.74 -33.86 2.40
N ILE A 196 -0.38 -33.58 1.74
CA ILE A 196 -0.45 -32.58 0.68
C ILE A 196 -0.87 -31.25 1.28
N ILE A 197 -0.06 -30.22 1.06
CA ILE A 197 -0.37 -28.86 1.51
C ILE A 197 -0.56 -27.99 0.27
N PHE A 198 -1.81 -27.61 -0.01
CA PHE A 198 -2.10 -26.65 -1.07
C PHE A 198 -1.64 -25.25 -0.66
N SER A 199 -0.61 -24.76 -1.36
CA SER A 199 -0.03 -23.44 -1.19
C SER A 199 -0.87 -22.35 -1.89
N SER A 200 -1.47 -22.67 -3.04
CA SER A 200 -2.46 -21.80 -3.70
C SER A 200 -3.32 -22.58 -4.69
N ILE A 201 -4.55 -22.13 -4.88
CA ILE A 201 -5.47 -22.58 -5.92
C ILE A 201 -6.06 -21.32 -6.55
N SER A 202 -5.77 -21.07 -7.82
CA SER A 202 -6.17 -19.86 -8.54
C SER A 202 -6.59 -20.19 -9.96
N GLU A 203 -7.26 -19.25 -10.62
CA GLU A 203 -7.50 -19.33 -12.07
C GLU A 203 -6.29 -18.75 -12.81
N ASP A 204 -5.82 -19.46 -13.84
CA ASP A 204 -4.95 -18.89 -14.86
C ASP A 204 -5.80 -18.07 -15.81
N SER A 205 -5.67 -16.76 -15.70
CA SER A 205 -6.46 -15.79 -16.45
C SER A 205 -6.20 -15.81 -17.96
N SER A 206 -5.11 -16.44 -18.43
CA SER A 206 -4.84 -16.61 -19.86
C SER A 206 -5.56 -17.81 -20.49
N THR A 207 -5.81 -18.87 -19.70
CA THR A 207 -6.39 -20.13 -20.21
C THR A 207 -7.72 -20.52 -19.56
N GLY A 208 -8.15 -19.82 -18.50
CA GLY A 208 -9.30 -20.16 -17.66
C GLY A 208 -9.14 -21.46 -16.86
N ARG A 209 -7.92 -22.03 -16.84
CA ARG A 209 -7.61 -23.29 -16.16
C ARG A 209 -7.37 -23.05 -14.68
N ILE A 210 -7.60 -24.08 -13.87
CA ILE A 210 -7.23 -24.03 -12.45
C ILE A 210 -5.74 -24.29 -12.34
N ARG A 211 -5.01 -23.32 -11.79
CA ARG A 211 -3.61 -23.41 -11.37
C ARG A 211 -3.58 -23.81 -9.91
N ILE A 212 -2.94 -24.93 -9.60
CA ILE A 212 -2.77 -25.43 -8.23
C ILE A 212 -1.29 -25.51 -7.93
N VAL A 213 -0.88 -24.94 -6.80
CA VAL A 213 0.47 -25.06 -6.26
C VAL A 213 0.38 -25.78 -4.93
N PHE A 214 1.13 -26.87 -4.76
CA PHE A 214 1.14 -27.67 -3.54
C PHE A 214 2.52 -28.21 -3.24
N ARG A 215 2.81 -28.47 -1.97
CA ARG A 215 3.98 -29.24 -1.56
C ARG A 215 3.55 -30.54 -0.87
N ALA A 216 4.43 -31.51 -0.91
CA ALA A 216 4.29 -32.76 -0.16
C ALA A 216 5.24 -32.71 1.04
N GLU A 217 4.71 -32.96 2.24
CA GLU A 217 5.50 -33.15 3.45
C GLU A 217 5.41 -34.62 3.87
N TYR A 218 6.52 -35.16 4.38
CA TYR A 218 6.65 -36.55 4.78
C TYR A 218 6.78 -36.63 6.29
N VAL A 219 5.87 -37.36 6.93
CA VAL A 219 6.02 -37.69 8.35
C VAL A 219 6.66 -39.06 8.42
N ASN A 220 7.94 -39.08 8.80
CA ASN A 220 8.61 -40.33 9.09
C ASN A 220 8.09 -40.81 10.45
N ILE A 221 7.20 -41.80 10.44
CA ILE A 221 6.76 -42.46 11.68
C ILE A 221 7.91 -43.39 12.10
N ALA A 222 9.05 -42.81 12.47
CA ALA A 222 9.99 -43.51 13.33
C ALA A 222 9.22 -43.77 14.62
N PHE A 223 9.14 -45.05 14.99
CA PHE A 223 8.46 -45.57 16.19
C PHE A 223 8.33 -44.50 17.28
N VAL A 224 7.09 -44.10 17.57
CA VAL A 224 6.77 -43.41 18.82
C VAL A 224 7.11 -44.41 19.92
N GLN A 225 8.31 -44.30 20.49
CA GLN A 225 8.54 -44.77 21.85
C GLN A 225 7.56 -43.99 22.72
N SER A 226 6.84 -44.73 23.56
CA SER A 226 5.59 -44.39 24.24
C SER A 226 5.65 -43.23 25.26
N ASP A 227 6.48 -42.21 25.06
CA ASP A 227 6.77 -41.21 26.09
C ASP A 227 6.37 -39.77 25.74
N ASN A 228 5.69 -39.50 24.61
CA ASN A 228 5.29 -38.12 24.27
C ASN A 228 3.85 -37.94 23.78
N LEU A 229 2.91 -38.76 24.28
CA LEU A 229 1.47 -38.59 24.04
C LEU A 229 0.84 -37.38 24.79
N SER A 230 1.63 -36.57 25.50
CA SER A 230 1.13 -35.42 26.28
C SER A 230 1.21 -34.06 25.57
N LEU A 231 1.75 -33.95 24.35
CA LEU A 231 1.98 -32.65 23.69
C LEU A 231 1.08 -32.35 22.49
N ILE A 232 0.23 -33.28 22.03
CA ILE A 232 -0.62 -33.05 20.83
C ILE A 232 -2.06 -32.62 21.19
N VAL A 233 -2.45 -32.61 22.47
CA VAL A 233 -3.85 -32.32 22.85
C VAL A 233 -4.17 -30.83 23.03
N ASN A 234 -3.18 -29.92 23.03
CA ASN A 234 -3.41 -28.54 23.51
C ASN A 234 -3.54 -27.40 22.48
N ASP A 235 -3.34 -27.62 21.17
CA ASP A 235 -3.41 -26.49 20.21
C ASP A 235 -4.72 -26.38 19.41
N ASN A 236 -5.75 -27.15 19.78
CA ASN A 236 -7.11 -26.90 19.30
C ASN A 236 -7.92 -26.12 20.33
N LEU A 237 -7.62 -24.82 20.51
CA LEU A 237 -8.55 -23.85 21.09
C LEU A 237 -8.14 -22.42 20.67
N TYR A 238 -9.15 -21.63 20.29
CA TYR A 238 -9.17 -20.24 19.78
C TYR A 238 -8.85 -20.09 18.28
N GLY A 239 -9.68 -19.49 17.42
CA GLY A 239 -10.94 -18.76 17.58
C GLY A 239 -11.25 -18.03 16.25
N TYR A 240 -12.54 -17.88 15.98
CA TYR A 240 -13.25 -17.04 14.99
C TYR A 240 -12.46 -16.16 14.00
#